data_AF-A0A8X8WLI0-F1
#
_entry.id   AF-A0A8X8WLI0-F1
#
_cell.length_a   1.000
_cell.length_b   1.000
_cell.length_c   1.000
_cell.angle_alpha   90.00
_cell.angle_beta   90.00
_cell.angle_gamma   90.00
#
_symmetry.space_group_name_H-M   'P 1'
#
loop_
_entity.id
_entity.type
_entity.pdbx_description
1 polymer ?
#
loop_
_entity_poly.entity_id
_entity_poly.type
_entity_poly.pdbx_seq_one_letter_code
_entity_poly.pdbx_strand_id
1 'polypeptide(L)'
;MAVSLALPLQTAEPLFTAASLLTPPLSALSYRPLRRRNFCFPPPPSPSLLRVKSKPNEAEAIPLAYTFTEFKQLLLPVIDRNPYLTDGTKQATSTIAALAKKYGAEVTVVVIDEKERETLSEHDTQLASIRWHLAEGGFQEFKLLERLGGGNKPTAIIGEVADEMNMDLVVLSMEAIHSKHVDANLLAEFIPCPVLLLPL
;
A
#
# COMPACT_ATOMS: atom_id res chain seq x y z
N MET A 1 -39.44 17.76 52.57
CA MET A 1 -38.17 17.32 53.18
C MET A 1 -37.17 17.24 52.01
N ALA A 2 -36.26 18.19 51.74
CA ALA A 2 -35.40 19.01 52.63
C ALA A 2 -34.63 18.10 53.61
N VAL A 3 -33.30 18.05 53.67
CA VAL A 3 -32.23 19.09 53.63
C VAL A 3 -30.99 18.48 52.90
N SER A 4 -30.31 19.08 51.91
CA SER A 4 -29.36 20.22 51.85
C SER A 4 -27.94 20.01 52.45
N LEU A 5 -26.92 20.56 51.74
CA LEU A 5 -25.51 20.90 52.11
C LEU A 5 -24.42 19.81 51.91
N ALA A 6 -23.19 20.09 51.45
CA ALA A 6 -22.58 21.31 50.87
C ALA A 6 -21.27 21.00 50.08
N LEU A 7 -20.88 21.92 49.17
CA LEU A 7 -19.49 22.13 48.69
C LEU A 7 -18.77 23.10 49.65
N PRO A 8 -17.44 23.03 49.84
CA PRO A 8 -16.47 23.72 48.97
C PRO A 8 -15.16 22.87 48.78
N LEU A 9 -13.97 23.32 48.33
CA LEU A 9 -13.42 24.65 47.99
C LEU A 9 -12.35 24.52 46.85
N GLN A 10 -11.71 25.63 46.47
CA GLN A 10 -10.59 25.76 45.52
C GLN A 10 -9.22 25.82 46.22
N THR A 11 -8.16 25.43 45.50
CA THR A 11 -6.81 26.05 45.45
C THR A 11 -5.95 25.25 44.45
N ALA A 12 -5.01 25.76 43.66
CA ALA A 12 -4.67 27.07 43.11
C ALA A 12 -3.40 26.83 42.26
N GLU A 13 -3.41 27.24 40.99
CA GLU A 13 -2.20 27.55 40.22
C GLU A 13 -1.34 28.57 41.00
N PRO A 14 0.01 28.63 40.82
CA PRO A 14 0.50 29.60 39.84
C PRO A 14 1.90 29.38 39.19
N LEU A 15 2.11 30.19 38.14
CA LEU A 15 3.36 30.77 37.63
C LEU A 15 4.18 30.04 36.55
N PHE A 16 3.82 30.39 35.31
CA PHE A 16 4.68 31.19 34.41
C PHE A 16 6.19 30.90 34.41
N THR A 17 6.71 30.51 33.24
CA THR A 17 7.90 31.20 32.70
C THR A 17 7.74 31.38 31.19
N ALA A 18 7.51 32.62 30.77
CA ALA A 18 7.60 33.00 29.37
C ALA A 18 9.06 33.29 29.03
N ALA A 19 9.56 32.71 27.94
CA ALA A 19 10.79 33.12 27.29
C ALA A 19 10.64 32.97 25.76
N SER A 20 10.03 33.97 25.12
CA SER A 20 10.43 34.28 23.75
C SER A 20 11.92 34.62 23.76
N LEU A 21 12.67 34.22 22.74
CA LEU A 21 13.62 35.09 22.02
C LEU A 21 14.38 34.33 20.92
N LEU A 22 14.65 35.04 19.82
CA LEU A 22 15.70 34.82 18.82
C LEU A 22 15.54 33.71 17.77
N THR A 23 14.90 34.10 16.67
CA THR A 23 15.43 33.86 15.31
C THR A 23 16.93 34.20 15.22
N PRO A 24 17.73 33.47 14.45
CA PRO A 24 18.44 34.09 13.32
C PRO A 24 18.60 33.12 12.12
N PRO A 25 19.32 33.48 11.03
CA PRO A 25 18.86 34.44 10.04
C PRO A 25 18.79 33.84 8.62
N LEU A 26 18.15 34.58 7.70
CA LEU A 26 18.23 34.33 6.27
C LEU A 26 19.67 34.47 5.75
N SER A 27 20.33 33.35 5.46
CA SER A 27 21.57 33.35 4.67
C SER A 27 21.26 33.45 3.18
N ALA A 28 20.94 34.65 2.73
CA ALA A 28 20.99 34.97 1.31
C ALA A 28 22.46 34.99 0.85
N LEU A 29 22.87 34.04 0.00
CA LEU A 29 24.19 34.06 -0.61
C LEU A 29 24.14 34.05 -2.15
N SER A 30 24.47 35.21 -2.71
CA SER A 30 25.13 35.39 -4.01
C SER A 30 24.50 34.70 -5.24
N TYR A 31 23.70 35.48 -5.96
CA TYR A 31 23.60 35.35 -7.41
C TYR A 31 25.00 35.26 -8.04
N ARG A 32 25.27 34.18 -8.79
CA ARG A 32 26.35 34.12 -9.79
C ARG A 32 25.76 33.97 -11.19
N PRO A 33 25.56 35.07 -11.94
CA PRO A 33 25.07 34.99 -13.32
C PRO A 33 26.20 34.58 -14.26
N LEU A 34 26.53 33.29 -14.30
CA LEU A 34 27.55 32.77 -15.22
C LEU A 34 26.93 32.24 -16.53
N ARG A 35 26.77 33.22 -17.44
CA ARG A 35 27.18 33.11 -18.84
C ARG A 35 26.38 32.13 -19.71
N ARG A 36 25.41 32.69 -20.45
CA ARG A 36 24.93 32.15 -21.73
C ARG A 36 26.13 31.62 -22.54
N ARG A 37 26.09 30.34 -22.90
CA ARG A 37 26.93 29.78 -23.96
C ARG A 37 26.00 29.22 -25.03
N ASN A 38 25.66 30.08 -25.99
CA ASN A 38 24.95 29.65 -27.19
C ASN A 38 25.83 28.62 -27.90
N PHE A 39 25.28 27.42 -28.14
CA PHE A 39 25.83 26.50 -29.11
C PHE A 39 24.73 26.08 -30.07
N CYS A 40 25.05 26.15 -31.37
CA CYS A 40 24.13 25.82 -32.44
C CYS A 40 23.70 24.36 -32.38
N PHE A 41 22.45 24.12 -32.75
CA PHE A 41 21.97 22.82 -33.21
C PHE A 41 22.78 22.37 -34.44
N PRO A 42 23.40 21.18 -34.44
CA PRO A 42 23.71 20.47 -35.68
C PRO A 42 22.46 19.74 -36.20
N PRO A 43 22.22 19.68 -37.53
CA PRO A 43 21.09 18.96 -38.12
C PRO A 43 21.27 17.43 -38.02
N PRO A 44 20.17 16.65 -38.11
CA PRO A 44 20.22 15.19 -38.00
C PRO A 44 20.88 14.52 -39.22
N PRO A 45 21.65 13.43 -39.03
CA PRO A 45 22.08 12.59 -40.13
C PRO A 45 20.91 11.75 -40.68
N SER A 46 20.80 11.70 -42.01
CA SER A 46 19.82 10.89 -42.75
C SER A 46 20.02 9.39 -42.52
N PRO A 47 18.95 8.57 -42.46
CA PRO A 47 19.06 7.14 -42.24
C PRO A 47 19.67 6.42 -43.45
N SER A 48 20.82 5.77 -43.26
CA SER A 48 21.40 4.85 -44.24
C SER A 48 20.60 3.54 -44.28
N LEU A 49 20.07 3.19 -45.45
CA LEU A 49 19.33 1.95 -45.70
C LEU A 49 20.23 0.70 -45.55
N LEU A 50 20.24 0.10 -44.35
CA LEU A 50 20.62 -1.31 -44.19
C LEU A 50 19.36 -2.19 -44.28
N ARG A 51 19.09 -2.68 -45.50
CA ARG A 51 18.00 -3.61 -45.80
C ARG A 51 18.31 -5.01 -45.28
N VAL A 52 18.29 -5.20 -43.97
CA VAL A 52 18.27 -6.55 -43.36
C VAL A 52 16.95 -7.20 -43.72
N LYS A 53 17.01 -8.26 -44.52
CA LYS A 53 15.85 -8.99 -45.04
C LYS A 53 15.43 -10.07 -44.05
N SER A 54 14.94 -9.67 -42.87
CA SER A 54 14.27 -10.58 -41.94
C SER A 54 13.00 -11.12 -42.59
N LYS A 55 12.82 -12.44 -42.55
CA LYS A 55 11.53 -13.05 -42.90
C LYS A 55 10.48 -12.56 -41.88
N PRO A 56 9.23 -12.29 -42.29
CA PRO A 56 8.14 -12.21 -41.33
C PRO A 56 7.91 -13.63 -40.81
N ASN A 57 8.60 -14.00 -39.73
CA ASN A 57 8.09 -15.05 -38.88
C ASN A 57 6.94 -14.39 -38.11
N GLU A 58 5.75 -14.95 -38.24
CA GLU A 58 4.54 -14.52 -37.56
C GLU A 58 4.68 -14.90 -36.08
N ALA A 59 5.51 -14.13 -35.37
CA ALA A 59 5.50 -14.10 -33.92
C ALA A 59 4.18 -13.46 -33.54
N GLU A 60 3.21 -14.32 -33.23
CA GLU A 60 1.90 -14.01 -32.71
C GLU A 60 2.06 -13.03 -31.54
N ALA A 61 1.88 -11.75 -31.85
CA ALA A 61 2.03 -10.68 -30.88
C ALA A 61 0.78 -10.70 -30.00
N ILE A 62 0.80 -11.55 -28.96
CA ILE A 62 -0.15 -11.53 -27.85
C ILE A 62 -0.23 -10.06 -27.43
N PRO A 63 -1.36 -9.37 -27.65
CA PRO A 63 -1.39 -7.95 -27.40
C PRO A 63 -1.29 -7.76 -25.89
N LEU A 64 -0.34 -6.95 -25.42
CA LEU A 64 -0.10 -6.71 -23.99
C LEU A 64 -1.33 -6.16 -23.22
N ALA A 65 -2.40 -5.80 -23.95
CA ALA A 65 -3.72 -5.46 -23.42
C ALA A 65 -4.57 -6.67 -22.96
N TYR A 66 -4.33 -7.89 -23.47
CA TYR A 66 -5.07 -9.11 -23.12
C TYR A 66 -4.53 -9.83 -21.87
N THR A 67 -3.34 -9.48 -21.38
CA THR A 67 -2.79 -10.10 -20.15
C THR A 67 -3.48 -9.56 -18.89
N PHE A 68 -3.98 -8.32 -18.90
CA PHE A 68 -4.66 -7.69 -17.76
C PHE A 68 -6.19 -7.90 -17.74
N THR A 69 -6.70 -8.87 -18.52
CA THR A 69 -8.14 -9.17 -18.61
C THR A 69 -8.57 -10.48 -17.94
N GLU A 70 -7.64 -11.28 -17.43
CA GLU A 70 -7.91 -12.59 -16.81
C GLU A 70 -7.24 -12.75 -15.44
N PHE A 71 -7.45 -11.82 -14.51
CA PHE A 71 -7.15 -12.09 -13.11
C PHE A 71 -8.13 -13.16 -12.59
N LYS A 72 -7.63 -14.36 -12.30
CA LYS A 72 -8.41 -15.48 -11.75
C LYS A 72 -8.29 -15.53 -10.24
N GLN A 73 -7.14 -15.16 -9.70
CA GLN A 73 -6.87 -15.18 -8.26
C GLN A 73 -6.18 -13.89 -7.79
N LEU A 74 -6.83 -13.24 -6.82
CA LEU A 74 -6.41 -11.95 -6.27
C LEU A 74 -6.02 -12.10 -4.79
N LEU A 75 -4.86 -11.56 -4.39
CA LEU A 75 -4.39 -11.56 -3.01
C LEU A 75 -4.59 -10.19 -2.35
N LEU A 76 -5.24 -10.17 -1.17
CA LEU A 76 -5.28 -9.02 -0.26
C LEU A 76 -4.48 -9.33 1.02
N PRO A 77 -3.25 -8.81 1.17
CA PRO A 77 -2.55 -8.82 2.44
C PRO A 77 -3.11 -7.75 3.38
N VAL A 78 -3.61 -8.18 4.54
CA VAL A 78 -3.98 -7.31 5.66
C VAL A 78 -2.89 -7.42 6.72
N ILE A 79 -2.19 -6.30 6.94
CA ILE A 79 -1.01 -6.19 7.82
C ILE A 79 -1.23 -5.02 8.81
N ASP A 80 -2.48 -4.58 8.92
CA ASP A 80 -2.90 -3.51 9.80
C ASP A 80 -2.82 -3.95 11.26
N ARG A 81 -2.21 -3.11 12.09
CA ARG A 81 -2.29 -3.24 13.55
C ARG A 81 -3.60 -2.68 14.13
N ASN A 82 -4.50 -2.16 13.29
CA ASN A 82 -5.79 -1.60 13.69
C ASN A 82 -6.91 -2.63 13.44
N PRO A 83 -7.67 -3.06 14.46
CA PRO A 83 -8.81 -3.98 14.28
C PRO A 83 -9.97 -3.40 13.47
N TYR A 84 -10.01 -2.09 13.20
CA TYR A 84 -11.00 -1.44 12.33
C TYR A 84 -10.48 -1.09 10.94
N LEU A 85 -9.29 -1.60 10.59
CA LEU A 85 -8.53 -1.33 9.36
C LEU A 85 -8.12 0.15 9.16
N THR A 86 -6.98 0.34 8.52
CA THR A 86 -6.54 1.65 8.02
C THR A 86 -7.31 2.04 6.78
N ASP A 87 -7.31 3.33 6.43
CA ASP A 87 -8.05 3.79 5.25
C ASP A 87 -7.42 3.27 3.95
N GLY A 88 -6.09 3.07 3.92
CA GLY A 88 -5.41 2.35 2.85
C GLY A 88 -5.89 0.91 2.69
N THR A 89 -6.04 0.16 3.78
CA THR A 89 -6.54 -1.24 3.70
C THR A 89 -8.02 -1.30 3.31
N LYS A 90 -8.85 -0.34 3.76
CA LYS A 90 -10.26 -0.24 3.30
C LYS A 90 -10.33 0.02 1.80
N GLN A 91 -9.50 0.93 1.29
CA GLN A 91 -9.37 1.22 -0.13
C GLN A 91 -8.88 -0.01 -0.93
N ALA A 92 -7.91 -0.77 -0.41
CA ALA A 92 -7.46 -2.04 -0.99
C ALA A 92 -8.59 -3.09 -1.01
N THR A 93 -9.34 -3.20 0.07
CA THR A 93 -10.49 -4.12 0.22
C THR A 93 -11.62 -3.78 -0.76
N SER A 94 -11.93 -2.48 -0.91
CA SER A 94 -12.91 -1.99 -1.89
C SER A 94 -12.45 -2.25 -3.32
N THR A 95 -11.17 -2.00 -3.61
CA THR A 95 -10.59 -2.19 -4.95
C THR A 95 -10.54 -3.66 -5.35
N ILE A 96 -10.09 -4.55 -4.46
CA ILE A 96 -10.03 -5.98 -4.77
C ILE A 96 -11.43 -6.59 -4.94
N ALA A 97 -12.43 -6.16 -4.16
CA ALA A 97 -13.82 -6.56 -4.36
C ALA A 97 -14.38 -6.09 -5.72
N ALA A 98 -14.04 -4.86 -6.15
CA ALA A 98 -14.41 -4.35 -7.46
C ALA A 98 -13.71 -5.09 -8.61
N LEU A 99 -12.42 -5.44 -8.47
CA LEU A 99 -11.68 -6.25 -9.42
C LEU A 99 -12.26 -7.68 -9.52
N ALA A 100 -12.48 -8.33 -8.38
CA ALA A 100 -13.05 -9.67 -8.31
C ALA A 100 -14.40 -9.75 -9.01
N LYS A 101 -15.30 -8.79 -8.74
CA LYS A 101 -16.59 -8.67 -9.44
C LYS A 101 -16.45 -8.44 -10.95
N LYS A 102 -15.50 -7.61 -11.37
CA LYS A 102 -15.31 -7.24 -12.78
C LYS A 102 -14.78 -8.40 -13.62
N TYR A 103 -13.90 -9.23 -13.04
CA TYR A 103 -13.19 -10.30 -13.75
C TYR A 103 -13.69 -11.71 -13.39
N GLY A 104 -14.56 -11.85 -12.39
CA GLY A 104 -14.99 -13.17 -11.88
C GLY A 104 -13.91 -13.88 -11.08
N ALA A 105 -13.03 -13.13 -10.41
CA ALA A 105 -11.85 -13.65 -9.74
C ALA A 105 -12.17 -14.16 -8.32
N GLU A 106 -11.45 -15.20 -7.87
CA GLU A 106 -11.42 -15.61 -6.47
C GLU A 106 -10.54 -14.64 -5.67
N VAL A 107 -10.98 -14.22 -4.49
CA VAL A 107 -10.18 -13.41 -3.56
C VAL A 107 -9.64 -14.30 -2.45
N THR A 108 -8.32 -14.25 -2.24
CA THR A 108 -7.66 -14.73 -1.02
C THR A 108 -7.27 -13.53 -0.18
N VAL A 109 -7.74 -13.48 1.06
CA VAL A 109 -7.28 -12.51 2.08
C VAL A 109 -6.29 -13.21 2.98
N VAL A 110 -5.10 -12.65 3.16
CA VAL A 110 -4.14 -13.12 4.16
C VAL A 110 -3.98 -12.07 5.26
N VAL A 111 -4.31 -12.45 6.50
CA VAL A 111 -4.10 -11.62 7.69
C VAL A 111 -2.74 -11.99 8.27
N ILE A 112 -1.86 -11.01 8.39
CA ILE A 112 -0.46 -11.16 8.80
C ILE A 112 -0.21 -10.35 10.06
N ASP A 113 -0.11 -11.03 11.20
CA ASP A 113 0.28 -10.43 12.48
C ASP A 113 1.78 -10.60 12.74
N GLU A 114 2.48 -9.51 13.07
CA GLU A 114 3.90 -9.53 13.48
C GLU A 114 4.13 -10.09 14.89
N LYS A 115 3.05 -10.37 15.65
CA LYS A 115 3.09 -10.75 17.06
C LYS A 115 2.28 -11.99 17.34
N GLU A 116 2.60 -12.67 18.44
CA GLU A 116 1.82 -13.79 18.96
C GLU A 116 0.48 -13.31 19.55
N ARG A 117 -0.56 -13.20 18.71
CA ARG A 117 -2.00 -13.13 19.05
C ARG A 117 -2.31 -12.39 20.39
N GLU A 118 -2.00 -11.09 20.46
CA GLU A 118 -1.99 -10.38 21.75
C GLU A 118 -3.38 -10.26 22.43
N THR A 119 -4.49 -10.22 21.67
CA THR A 119 -5.83 -10.50 22.21
C THR A 119 -6.74 -11.24 21.20
N LEU A 120 -7.60 -12.15 21.68
CA LEU A 120 -8.61 -12.80 20.85
C LEU A 120 -9.69 -11.82 20.36
N SER A 121 -10.03 -10.82 21.18
CA SER A 121 -11.13 -9.89 20.90
C SER A 121 -10.82 -8.90 19.77
N GLU A 122 -9.57 -8.45 19.64
CA GLU A 122 -9.18 -7.55 18.55
C GLU A 122 -9.11 -8.30 17.22
N HIS A 123 -8.61 -9.55 17.24
CA HIS A 123 -8.58 -10.42 16.06
C HIS A 123 -9.98 -10.70 15.49
N ASP A 124 -10.93 -11.12 16.34
CA ASP A 124 -12.31 -11.35 15.88
C ASP A 124 -12.98 -10.07 15.34
N THR A 125 -12.64 -8.92 15.93
CA THR A 125 -13.09 -7.59 15.44
C THR A 125 -12.49 -7.27 14.07
N GLN A 126 -11.21 -7.57 13.85
CA GLN A 126 -10.52 -7.37 12.57
C GLN A 126 -11.11 -8.26 11.47
N LEU A 127 -11.33 -9.55 11.76
CA LEU A 127 -11.98 -10.46 10.81
C LEU A 127 -13.41 -10.02 10.48
N ALA A 128 -14.15 -9.51 11.45
CA ALA A 128 -15.47 -8.93 11.23
C ALA A 128 -15.40 -7.64 10.36
N SER A 129 -14.41 -6.77 10.57
CA SER A 129 -14.19 -5.56 9.78
C SER A 129 -13.84 -5.88 8.32
N ILE A 130 -12.91 -6.83 8.09
CA ILE A 130 -12.55 -7.33 6.75
C ILE A 130 -13.80 -7.87 6.02
N ARG A 131 -14.56 -8.75 6.70
CA ARG A 131 -15.80 -9.32 6.15
C ARG A 131 -16.82 -8.23 5.81
N TRP A 132 -16.96 -7.23 6.67
CA TRP A 132 -17.88 -6.11 6.44
C TRP A 132 -17.49 -5.28 5.22
N HIS A 133 -16.22 -4.90 5.07
CA HIS A 133 -15.76 -4.11 3.93
C HIS A 133 -15.80 -4.88 2.59
N LEU A 134 -15.53 -6.20 2.60
CA LEU A 134 -15.74 -7.03 1.41
C LEU A 134 -17.22 -7.14 1.06
N ALA A 135 -18.10 -7.33 2.04
CA ALA A 135 -19.55 -7.38 1.85
C ALA A 135 -20.16 -6.02 1.43
N GLU A 136 -19.58 -4.90 1.86
CA GLU A 136 -19.89 -3.54 1.37
C GLU A 136 -19.47 -3.39 -0.10
N GLY A 137 -18.29 -3.90 -0.46
CA GLY A 137 -17.89 -4.14 -1.85
C GLY A 137 -18.78 -5.16 -2.58
N GLY A 138 -19.71 -5.81 -1.88
CA GLY A 138 -20.66 -6.83 -2.35
C GLY A 138 -20.01 -8.14 -2.77
N PHE A 139 -18.87 -8.50 -2.16
CA PHE A 139 -18.13 -9.73 -2.37
C PHE A 139 -18.10 -10.53 -1.06
N GLN A 140 -18.67 -11.74 -1.05
CA GLN A 140 -18.83 -12.55 0.17
C GLN A 140 -18.09 -13.90 0.12
N GLU A 141 -17.70 -14.35 -1.08
CA GLU A 141 -17.07 -15.66 -1.32
C GLU A 141 -15.56 -15.48 -1.46
N PHE A 142 -14.84 -15.48 -0.33
CA PHE A 142 -13.39 -15.32 -0.32
C PHE A 142 -12.71 -16.33 0.59
N LYS A 143 -11.48 -16.70 0.25
CA LYS A 143 -10.62 -17.54 1.08
C LYS A 143 -9.93 -16.67 2.13
N LEU A 144 -10.09 -17.00 3.41
CA LEU A 144 -9.40 -16.31 4.51
C LEU A 144 -8.24 -17.18 4.99
N LEU A 145 -7.04 -16.60 5.05
CA LEU A 145 -5.82 -17.23 5.57
C LEU A 145 -5.27 -16.40 6.72
N GLU A 146 -5.10 -17.01 7.88
CA GLU A 146 -4.38 -16.41 9.02
C GLU A 146 -2.94 -16.92 8.98
N ARG A 147 -1.95 -16.02 8.91
CA ARG A 147 -0.52 -16.36 8.96
C ARG A 147 0.15 -15.59 10.08
N LEU A 148 0.58 -16.30 11.11
CA LEU A 148 1.34 -15.71 12.21
C LEU A 148 2.79 -15.45 11.78
N GLY A 149 3.28 -14.23 11.97
CA GLY A 149 4.63 -13.77 11.64
C GLY A 149 5.68 -14.30 12.60
N GLY A 150 5.83 -15.63 12.72
CA GLY A 150 6.76 -16.32 13.61
C GLY A 150 8.24 -16.12 13.24
N GLY A 151 8.73 -14.89 13.34
CA GLY A 151 10.05 -14.44 12.91
C GLY A 151 10.14 -14.05 11.42
N ASN A 152 9.20 -14.47 10.59
CA ASN A 152 9.17 -14.14 9.16
C ASN A 152 8.60 -12.73 8.93
N LYS A 153 9.28 -11.94 8.09
CA LYS A 153 8.80 -10.62 7.65
C LYS A 153 7.47 -10.75 6.88
N PRO A 154 6.53 -9.81 6.99
CA PRO A 154 5.27 -9.85 6.24
C PRO A 154 5.46 -10.05 4.74
N THR A 155 6.45 -9.38 4.13
CA THR A 155 6.77 -9.54 2.70
C THR A 155 7.07 -10.99 2.29
N ALA A 156 7.74 -11.77 3.15
CA ALA A 156 8.08 -13.17 2.86
C ALA A 156 6.82 -14.05 2.88
N ILE A 157 5.90 -13.81 3.81
CA ILE A 157 4.61 -14.51 3.89
C ILE A 157 3.74 -14.20 2.67
N ILE A 158 3.74 -12.94 2.20
CA ILE A 158 3.02 -12.56 0.98
C ILE A 158 3.60 -13.28 -0.24
N GLY A 159 4.94 -13.33 -0.37
CA GLY A 159 5.61 -14.07 -1.44
C GLY A 159 5.31 -15.57 -1.41
N GLU A 160 5.41 -16.20 -0.23
CA GLU A 160 5.09 -17.62 -0.01
C GLU A 160 3.64 -17.93 -0.41
N VAL A 161 2.66 -17.15 0.07
CA VAL A 161 1.24 -17.36 -0.26
C VAL A 161 0.94 -17.07 -1.73
N ALA A 162 1.60 -16.07 -2.34
CA ALA A 162 1.45 -15.77 -3.76
C ALA A 162 2.00 -16.89 -4.66
N ASP A 163 3.11 -17.52 -4.27
CA ASP A 163 3.71 -18.65 -4.99
C ASP A 163 2.92 -19.96 -4.76
N GLU A 164 2.67 -20.34 -3.50
CA GLU A 164 1.95 -21.56 -3.10
C GLU A 164 0.55 -21.65 -3.72
N MET A 165 -0.15 -20.52 -3.80
CA MET A 165 -1.49 -20.44 -4.37
C MET A 165 -1.54 -19.98 -5.82
N ASN A 166 -0.41 -19.63 -6.46
CA ASN A 166 -0.33 -19.09 -7.82
C ASN A 166 -1.21 -17.84 -8.07
N MET A 167 -1.12 -16.83 -7.21
CA MET A 167 -1.88 -15.58 -7.29
C MET A 167 -1.49 -14.73 -8.53
N ASP A 168 -2.47 -14.18 -9.25
CA ASP A 168 -2.23 -13.35 -10.44
C ASP A 168 -1.93 -11.88 -10.13
N LEU A 169 -2.42 -11.37 -8.99
CA LEU A 169 -2.25 -9.98 -8.58
C LEU A 169 -2.31 -9.83 -7.06
N VAL A 170 -1.35 -9.11 -6.49
CA VAL A 170 -1.39 -8.65 -5.08
C VAL A 170 -1.89 -7.22 -5.04
N VAL A 171 -2.93 -6.93 -4.24
CA VAL A 171 -3.44 -5.56 -4.02
C VAL A 171 -3.02 -5.09 -2.63
N LEU A 172 -2.25 -4.01 -2.57
CA LEU A 172 -1.69 -3.43 -1.35
C LEU A 172 -1.88 -1.91 -1.35
N SER A 173 -2.05 -1.32 -0.16
CA SER A 173 -1.94 0.13 -0.03
C SER A 173 -0.47 0.56 0.12
N MET A 174 -0.14 1.74 -0.43
CA MET A 174 1.13 2.40 -0.15
C MET A 174 1.29 2.73 1.36
N GLU A 175 0.20 2.77 2.14
CA GLU A 175 0.24 2.95 3.60
C GLU A 175 1.10 1.91 4.32
N ALA A 176 1.00 0.64 3.91
CA ALA A 176 1.74 -0.47 4.52
C ALA A 176 3.25 -0.37 4.27
N ILE A 177 3.64 0.22 3.14
CA ILE A 177 5.04 0.51 2.81
C ILE A 177 5.55 1.72 3.60
N HIS A 178 4.79 2.81 3.61
CA HIS A 178 5.15 4.03 4.35
C HIS A 178 5.24 3.81 5.87
N SER A 179 4.37 2.94 6.41
CA SER A 179 4.34 2.56 7.82
C SER A 179 5.37 1.49 8.19
N LYS A 180 6.17 1.01 7.21
CA LYS A 180 7.25 0.01 7.34
C LYS A 180 6.80 -1.40 7.76
N HIS A 181 5.51 -1.72 7.64
CA HIS A 181 5.01 -3.09 7.74
C HIS A 181 5.51 -3.96 6.57
N VAL A 182 5.76 -3.32 5.42
CA VAL A 182 6.22 -3.99 4.20
C VAL A 182 7.42 -3.25 3.60
N ASP A 183 8.47 -4.00 3.26
CA ASP A 183 9.63 -3.46 2.55
C ASP A 183 9.39 -3.51 1.03
N ALA A 184 9.40 -2.35 0.38
CA ALA A 184 9.16 -2.21 -1.06
C ALA A 184 10.25 -2.86 -1.93
N ASN A 185 11.50 -2.92 -1.45
CA ASN A 185 12.57 -3.58 -2.19
C ASN A 185 12.35 -5.09 -2.17
N LEU A 186 12.00 -5.64 -1.00
CA LEU A 186 11.69 -7.07 -0.86
C LEU A 186 10.40 -7.45 -1.62
N LEU A 187 9.40 -6.54 -1.72
CA LEU A 187 8.21 -6.77 -2.56
C LEU A 187 8.61 -6.96 -4.03
N ALA A 188 9.44 -6.06 -4.55
CA ALA A 188 9.87 -6.06 -5.95
C ALA A 188 10.87 -7.19 -6.28
N GLU A 189 11.57 -7.72 -5.28
CA GLU A 189 12.53 -8.82 -5.44
C GLU A 189 11.88 -10.21 -5.31
N PHE A 190 10.91 -10.38 -4.40
CA PHE A 190 10.44 -11.72 -3.98
C PHE A 190 8.99 -12.07 -4.31
N ILE A 191 8.14 -11.15 -4.78
CA ILE A 191 6.78 -11.52 -5.19
C ILE A 191 6.79 -11.98 -6.66
N PRO A 192 6.27 -13.20 -6.98
CA PRO A 192 6.34 -13.77 -8.32
C PRO A 192 5.33 -13.18 -9.32
N CYS A 193 4.40 -12.34 -8.85
CA CYS A 193 3.31 -11.76 -9.65
C CYS A 193 3.22 -10.23 -9.49
N PRO A 194 2.49 -9.53 -10.39
CA PRO A 194 2.28 -8.09 -10.29
C PRO A 194 1.71 -7.62 -8.94
N VAL A 195 2.18 -6.47 -8.47
CA VAL A 195 1.67 -5.80 -7.26
C VAL A 195 1.01 -4.48 -7.66
N LEU A 196 -0.30 -4.35 -7.35
CA LEU A 196 -1.03 -3.11 -7.45
C LEU A 196 -0.91 -2.33 -6.13
N LEU A 197 -0.11 -1.26 -6.16
CA LEU A 197 0.02 -0.31 -5.04
C LEU A 197 -0.99 0.81 -5.20
N LEU A 198 -1.89 0.95 -4.22
CA LEU A 198 -2.90 2.01 -4.20
C LEU A 198 -2.34 3.28 -3.54
N PRO A 199 -2.56 4.47 -4.14
CA PRO A 199 -2.18 5.74 -3.54
C PRO A 199 -3.08 6.08 -2.36
N LEU A 200 -2.48 6.70 -1.35
CA LEU A 200 -3.15 7.41 -0.25
C LEU A 200 -3.95 8.62 -0.77
#